data_AF-A0A2I1HV49-F1
#
_entry.id   AF-A0A2I1HV49-F1
#
_cell.length_a   1.000
_cell.length_b   1.000
_cell.length_c   1.000
_cell.angle_alpha   90.00
_cell.angle_beta   90.00
_cell.angle_gamma   90.00
#
_symmetry.space_group_name_H-M   'P 1'
#
loop_
_entity.id
_entity.type
_entity.pdbx_description
1 polymer ?
#
loop_
_entity_poly.entity_id
_entity_poly.type
_entity_poly.pdbx_seq_one_letter_code
_entity_poly.pdbx_strand_id
1 'polypeptide(L)'
;ECLIDNFQHKFPNSDQKFIFLYDIACSFHAHISKSNNPLHLYQDRFKWAVSIFHAYAHTPSCQKIYHPRTIESIGLTDGESLWSYLGKFVNITKYMKSNHRLDILGMALEHIYQKLIKKLANNLLKRFRNAQMVEKDSLEKLATFEQQYQITLQLIEEIIQKQKEHEYTIKNNLKSEDAYFEVLMELNTIINNISKTNDNKKLETLEKKRLNALKKIESLESKLNILESHRWNPMDSKYSNYLINYCINQLNMIINKLRNERNEYFFKTAYLYDKNHKGK
;
A
#
# COMPACT_ATOMS: atom_id res chain seq x y z
N GLU A 1 2.08 -5.98 -27.64
CA GLU A 1 0.63 -6.11 -27.40
C GLU A 1 0.37 -6.36 -25.92
N CYS A 2 -0.62 -5.69 -25.34
CA CYS A 2 -1.00 -5.90 -23.94
C CYS A 2 -1.92 -7.13 -23.86
N LEU A 3 -1.66 -8.07 -22.94
CA LEU A 3 -2.51 -9.26 -22.76
C LEU A 3 -3.99 -8.90 -22.51
N ILE A 4 -4.22 -7.81 -21.79
CA ILE A 4 -5.57 -7.35 -21.43
C ILE A 4 -6.31 -6.80 -22.66
N ASP A 5 -5.59 -6.21 -23.60
CA ASP A 5 -6.16 -5.73 -24.86
C ASP A 5 -6.65 -6.92 -25.71
N ASN A 6 -5.83 -7.96 -25.83
CA ASN A 6 -6.23 -9.21 -26.48
C ASN A 6 -7.41 -9.89 -25.74
N PHE A 7 -7.42 -9.83 -24.42
CA PHE A 7 -8.49 -10.37 -23.59
C PHE A 7 -9.82 -9.63 -23.81
N GLN A 8 -9.75 -8.29 -23.88
CA GLN A 8 -10.87 -7.42 -24.19
C GLN A 8 -11.47 -7.73 -25.57
N HIS A 9 -10.64 -7.91 -26.59
CA HIS A 9 -11.10 -8.29 -27.93
C HIS A 9 -11.76 -9.69 -27.95
N LYS A 10 -11.28 -10.62 -27.13
CA LYS A 10 -11.84 -11.96 -27.02
C LYS A 10 -13.19 -11.99 -26.29
N PHE A 11 -13.42 -11.04 -25.38
CA PHE A 11 -14.64 -10.92 -24.58
C PHE A 11 -15.26 -9.52 -24.78
N PRO A 12 -15.91 -9.26 -25.92
CA PRO A 12 -16.30 -7.90 -26.29
C PRO A 12 -17.50 -7.35 -25.52
N ASN A 13 -18.32 -8.20 -24.89
CA ASN A 13 -19.58 -7.75 -24.28
C ASN A 13 -19.32 -6.84 -23.07
N SER A 14 -20.01 -5.70 -23.03
CA SER A 14 -19.80 -4.65 -22.02
C SER A 14 -20.27 -5.03 -20.62
N ASP A 15 -21.13 -6.03 -20.49
CA ASP A 15 -21.61 -6.59 -19.22
C ASP A 15 -20.60 -7.52 -18.53
N GLN A 16 -19.59 -7.99 -19.27
CA GLN A 16 -18.56 -8.86 -18.74
C GLN A 16 -17.54 -8.06 -17.91
N LYS A 17 -17.53 -8.34 -16.61
CA LYS A 17 -16.59 -7.78 -15.62
C LYS A 17 -15.51 -8.79 -15.27
N PHE A 18 -14.29 -8.29 -15.06
CA PHE A 18 -13.11 -9.09 -14.75
C PHE A 18 -12.40 -8.56 -13.53
N ILE A 19 -11.86 -9.48 -12.73
CA ILE A 19 -11.00 -9.15 -11.60
C ILE A 19 -9.59 -9.67 -11.93
N PHE A 20 -8.63 -8.77 -12.03
CA PHE A 20 -7.23 -9.10 -12.26
C PHE A 20 -6.49 -9.15 -10.93
N LEU A 21 -5.92 -10.31 -10.61
CA LEU A 21 -5.01 -10.48 -9.49
C LEU A 21 -3.57 -10.35 -10.01
N TYR A 22 -2.84 -9.35 -9.55
CA TYR A 22 -1.46 -9.11 -9.99
C TYR A 22 -0.65 -8.41 -8.89
N ASP A 23 0.61 -8.81 -8.72
CA ASP A 23 1.47 -8.34 -7.62
C ASP A 23 1.56 -6.81 -7.58
N ILE A 24 1.64 -6.17 -8.75
CA ILE A 24 1.70 -4.70 -8.87
C ILE A 24 0.39 -4.11 -9.40
N ALA A 25 -0.75 -4.76 -9.13
CA ALA A 25 -2.07 -4.32 -9.58
C ALA A 25 -2.36 -2.86 -9.22
N CYS A 26 -1.88 -2.36 -8.07
CA CYS A 26 -2.06 -0.96 -7.67
C CYS A 26 -1.40 0.04 -8.63
N SER A 27 -0.16 -0.23 -9.03
CA SER A 27 0.59 0.62 -9.96
C SER A 27 0.03 0.49 -11.38
N PHE A 28 -0.40 -0.71 -11.73
CA PHE A 28 -0.93 -1.02 -13.05
C PHE A 28 -2.34 -0.42 -13.24
N HIS A 29 -3.19 -0.46 -12.22
CA HIS A 29 -4.47 0.26 -12.21
C HIS A 29 -4.26 1.75 -12.44
N ALA A 30 -3.36 2.39 -11.68
CA ALA A 30 -3.05 3.81 -11.85
C ALA A 30 -2.55 4.16 -13.27
N HIS A 31 -1.89 3.21 -13.94
CA HIS A 31 -1.47 3.37 -15.34
C HIS A 31 -2.64 3.25 -16.34
N ILE A 32 -3.60 2.37 -16.08
CA ILE A 32 -4.81 2.19 -16.92
C ILE A 32 -5.82 3.32 -16.72
N SER A 33 -5.91 3.87 -15.51
CA SER A 33 -6.79 5.01 -15.21
C SER A 33 -6.37 6.32 -15.89
N LYS A 34 -5.21 6.36 -16.57
CA LYS A 34 -4.80 7.53 -17.37
C LYS A 34 -5.61 7.57 -18.67
N SER A 35 -6.15 8.74 -19.00
CA SER A 35 -6.99 8.94 -20.19
C SER A 35 -6.29 8.63 -21.52
N ASN A 36 -4.95 8.69 -21.57
CA ASN A 36 -4.16 8.36 -22.74
C ASN A 36 -3.89 6.84 -22.89
N ASN A 37 -4.33 6.02 -21.94
CA ASN A 37 -4.20 4.58 -22.03
C ASN A 37 -5.33 3.99 -22.89
N PRO A 38 -5.04 3.16 -23.91
CA PRO A 38 -6.07 2.52 -24.74
C PRO A 38 -7.11 1.72 -23.94
N LEU A 39 -6.72 1.15 -22.81
CA LEU A 39 -7.60 0.36 -21.95
C LEU A 39 -8.51 1.23 -21.05
N HIS A 40 -8.30 2.54 -21.01
CA HIS A 40 -9.09 3.47 -20.19
C HIS A 40 -10.58 3.41 -20.53
N LEU A 41 -10.91 3.25 -21.82
CA LEU A 41 -12.29 3.11 -22.32
C LEU A 41 -13.03 1.91 -21.74
N TYR A 42 -12.29 0.92 -21.23
CA TYR A 42 -12.83 -0.32 -20.70
C TYR A 42 -12.59 -0.46 -19.19
N GLN A 43 -12.10 0.58 -18.51
CA GLN A 43 -11.67 0.51 -17.11
C GLN A 43 -12.79 0.04 -16.16
N ASP A 44 -14.05 0.38 -16.45
CA ASP A 44 -15.20 0.00 -15.62
C ASP A 44 -15.48 -1.50 -15.64
N ARG A 45 -14.94 -2.20 -16.64
CA ARG A 45 -15.02 -3.66 -16.77
C ARG A 45 -13.96 -4.35 -15.91
N PHE A 46 -12.97 -3.62 -15.40
CA PHE A 46 -11.83 -4.19 -14.71
C PHE A 46 -11.84 -3.80 -13.22
N LYS A 47 -11.63 -4.81 -12.39
CA LYS A 47 -11.30 -4.67 -10.97
C LYS A 47 -9.90 -5.22 -10.76
N TRP A 48 -9.21 -4.65 -9.79
CA TRP A 48 -7.80 -4.89 -9.56
C TRP A 48 -7.59 -5.37 -8.14
N ALA A 49 -6.88 -6.47 -7.98
CA ALA A 49 -6.46 -6.98 -6.68
C ALA A 49 -4.96 -7.32 -6.71
N VAL A 50 -4.29 -7.16 -5.59
CA VAL A 50 -2.97 -7.75 -5.37
C VAL A 50 -3.17 -9.19 -4.90
N SER A 51 -2.35 -10.15 -5.32
CA SER A 51 -2.48 -11.52 -4.80
C SER A 51 -2.33 -11.55 -3.27
N ILE A 52 -2.93 -12.53 -2.59
CA ILE A 52 -3.04 -12.47 -1.12
C ILE A 52 -1.68 -12.49 -0.41
N PHE A 53 -0.68 -13.19 -0.96
CA PHE A 53 0.67 -13.23 -0.38
C PHE A 53 1.40 -11.90 -0.54
N HIS A 54 1.16 -11.19 -1.65
CA HIS A 54 1.77 -9.89 -1.90
C HIS A 54 1.00 -8.74 -1.27
N ALA A 55 -0.31 -8.89 -1.03
CA ALA A 55 -1.15 -7.82 -0.50
C ALA A 55 -0.58 -7.25 0.81
N TYR A 56 -0.18 -8.11 1.75
CA TYR A 56 0.39 -7.67 3.03
C TYR A 56 1.76 -6.97 2.92
N ALA A 57 2.50 -7.18 1.83
CA ALA A 57 3.76 -6.49 1.58
C ALA A 57 3.57 -5.03 1.09
N HIS A 58 2.34 -4.65 0.72
CA HIS A 58 2.03 -3.30 0.27
C HIS A 58 1.65 -2.38 1.45
N THR A 59 1.64 -1.06 1.19
CA THR A 59 1.23 -0.07 2.20
C THR A 59 -0.19 -0.32 2.70
N PRO A 60 -0.54 0.10 3.94
CA PRO A 60 -1.90 -0.05 4.46
C PRO A 60 -2.98 0.58 3.56
N SER A 61 -2.66 1.73 2.93
CA SER A 61 -3.54 2.38 1.96
C SER A 61 -3.79 1.51 0.71
N CYS A 62 -2.77 0.79 0.25
CA CYS A 62 -2.90 -0.12 -0.88
C CYS A 62 -3.68 -1.39 -0.49
N GLN A 63 -3.41 -1.98 0.68
CA GLN A 63 -4.12 -3.16 1.18
C GLN A 63 -5.64 -2.91 1.25
N LYS A 64 -6.04 -1.78 1.81
CA LYS A 64 -7.44 -1.39 1.92
C LYS A 64 -8.19 -1.43 0.57
N ILE A 65 -7.55 -1.01 -0.52
CA ILE A 65 -8.17 -0.91 -1.85
C ILE A 65 -8.03 -2.20 -2.64
N TYR A 66 -6.84 -2.82 -2.60
CA TYR A 66 -6.47 -3.89 -3.52
C TYR A 66 -6.35 -5.28 -2.86
N HIS A 67 -6.56 -5.42 -1.56
CA HIS A 67 -6.51 -6.74 -0.92
C HIS A 67 -7.69 -7.60 -1.40
N PRO A 68 -7.49 -8.88 -1.77
CA PRO A 68 -8.54 -9.77 -2.24
C PRO A 68 -9.71 -10.01 -1.27
N ARG A 69 -9.61 -9.57 -0.02
CA ARG A 69 -10.66 -9.75 0.99
C ARG A 69 -11.57 -8.52 1.09
N THR A 70 -11.17 -7.40 0.48
CA THR A 70 -11.98 -6.17 0.42
C THR A 70 -12.70 -6.01 -0.92
N ILE A 71 -12.42 -6.90 -1.89
CA ILE A 71 -13.01 -6.86 -3.24
C ILE A 71 -14.13 -7.88 -3.33
N GLU A 72 -15.32 -7.40 -3.68
CA GLU A 72 -16.49 -8.24 -3.87
C GLU A 72 -16.32 -9.23 -5.04
N SER A 73 -17.09 -10.32 -4.99
CA SER A 73 -17.18 -11.34 -6.05
C SER A 73 -15.90 -12.15 -6.33
N ILE A 74 -14.79 -11.91 -5.63
CA ILE A 74 -13.54 -12.67 -5.77
C ILE A 74 -13.52 -13.95 -4.90
N GLY A 75 -14.38 -14.00 -3.89
CA GLY A 75 -14.50 -15.11 -2.95
C GLY A 75 -13.25 -15.33 -2.10
N LEU A 76 -12.98 -16.58 -1.73
CA LEU A 76 -11.84 -16.94 -0.88
C LEU A 76 -10.52 -17.20 -1.63
N THR A 77 -10.44 -16.83 -2.91
CA THR A 77 -9.25 -17.09 -3.75
C THR A 77 -8.00 -16.37 -3.22
N ASP A 78 -6.83 -16.98 -3.44
CA ASP A 78 -5.51 -16.45 -3.10
C ASP A 78 -4.82 -15.77 -4.30
N GLY A 79 -5.16 -16.19 -5.52
CA GLY A 79 -4.57 -15.70 -6.77
C GLY A 79 -3.31 -16.46 -7.21
N GLU A 80 -2.95 -17.55 -6.55
CA GLU A 80 -1.56 -18.07 -6.57
C GLU A 80 -1.46 -19.50 -7.08
N SER A 81 -2.60 -20.17 -7.23
CA SER A 81 -2.67 -21.60 -7.58
C SER A 81 -1.96 -21.99 -8.88
N LEU A 82 -1.86 -21.08 -9.87
CA LEU A 82 -1.18 -21.35 -11.13
C LEU A 82 0.34 -21.35 -10.97
N TRP A 83 0.89 -20.41 -10.20
CA TRP A 83 2.32 -20.28 -9.97
C TRP A 83 2.89 -21.49 -9.23
N SER A 84 2.18 -21.99 -8.23
CA SER A 84 2.56 -23.24 -7.52
C SER A 84 2.62 -24.44 -8.47
N TYR A 85 1.70 -24.51 -9.44
CA TYR A 85 1.71 -25.59 -10.44
C TYR A 85 2.89 -25.46 -11.40
N LEU A 86 3.13 -24.27 -11.95
CA LEU A 86 4.22 -24.02 -12.89
C LEU A 86 5.61 -24.08 -12.23
N GLY A 87 5.70 -23.79 -10.93
CA GLY A 87 6.93 -23.86 -10.15
C GLY A 87 7.66 -25.21 -10.25
N LYS A 88 6.91 -26.30 -10.44
CA LYS A 88 7.45 -27.67 -10.62
C LYS A 88 8.30 -27.82 -11.88
N PHE A 89 8.06 -26.99 -12.88
CA PHE A 89 8.76 -27.02 -14.17
C PHE A 89 9.99 -26.11 -14.20
N VAL A 90 10.21 -25.28 -13.17
CA VAL A 90 11.32 -24.30 -13.14
C VAL A 90 12.68 -24.99 -13.29
N ASN A 91 12.93 -26.05 -12.52
CA ASN A 91 14.21 -26.75 -12.56
C ASN A 91 14.49 -27.41 -13.92
N ILE A 92 13.47 -28.01 -14.53
CA ILE A 92 13.58 -28.71 -15.81
C ILE A 92 13.75 -27.71 -16.95
N THR A 93 13.03 -26.59 -16.92
CA THR A 93 13.04 -25.59 -17.99
C THR A 93 14.19 -24.60 -17.91
N LYS A 94 14.90 -24.53 -16.78
CA LYS A 94 16.02 -23.58 -16.55
C LYS A 94 17.12 -23.68 -17.60
N TYR A 95 17.48 -24.89 -18.00
CA TYR A 95 18.59 -25.16 -18.94
C TYR A 95 18.13 -25.35 -20.39
N MET A 96 16.83 -25.25 -20.67
CA MET A 96 16.27 -25.38 -22.00
C MET A 96 16.42 -24.09 -22.82
N LYS A 97 16.47 -24.24 -24.16
CA LYS A 97 16.30 -23.11 -25.08
C LYS A 97 14.89 -22.51 -24.94
N SER A 98 14.75 -21.24 -25.32
CA SER A 98 13.51 -20.47 -25.15
C SER A 98 12.29 -21.15 -25.77
N ASN A 99 12.41 -21.65 -27.00
CA ASN A 99 11.35 -22.39 -27.69
C ASN A 99 10.92 -23.65 -26.93
N HIS A 100 11.86 -24.50 -26.54
CA HIS A 100 11.56 -25.73 -25.79
C HIS A 100 10.94 -25.44 -24.42
N ARG A 101 11.37 -24.35 -23.76
CA ARG A 101 10.74 -23.89 -22.52
C ARG A 101 9.27 -23.50 -22.76
N LEU A 102 8.98 -22.78 -23.83
CA LEU A 102 7.61 -22.41 -24.20
C LEU A 102 6.76 -23.64 -24.49
N ASP A 103 7.29 -24.63 -25.21
CA ASP A 103 6.57 -25.88 -25.51
C ASP A 103 6.17 -26.62 -24.23
N ILE A 104 7.12 -26.80 -23.30
CA ILE A 104 6.87 -27.50 -22.02
C ILE A 104 5.89 -26.73 -21.14
N LEU A 105 6.02 -25.41 -21.03
CA LEU A 105 5.09 -24.59 -20.25
C LEU A 105 3.71 -24.56 -20.90
N GLY A 106 3.62 -24.53 -22.22
CA GLY A 106 2.37 -24.60 -22.98
C GLY A 106 1.64 -25.91 -22.73
N MET A 107 2.34 -27.04 -22.84
CA MET A 107 1.79 -28.36 -22.51
C MET A 107 1.33 -28.46 -21.05
N ALA A 108 2.10 -27.91 -20.11
CA ALA A 108 1.71 -27.86 -18.70
C ALA A 108 0.42 -27.05 -18.49
N LEU A 109 0.33 -25.87 -19.14
CA LEU A 109 -0.84 -25.00 -19.10
C LEU A 109 -2.08 -25.69 -19.70
N GLU A 110 -1.94 -26.38 -20.82
CA GLU A 110 -3.03 -27.13 -21.43
C GLU A 110 -3.52 -28.25 -20.51
N HIS A 111 -2.59 -29.02 -19.92
CA HIS A 111 -2.93 -30.09 -18.99
C HIS A 111 -3.70 -29.57 -17.76
N ILE A 112 -3.22 -28.50 -17.12
CA ILE A 112 -3.90 -27.95 -15.94
C ILE A 112 -5.25 -27.36 -16.31
N TYR A 113 -5.37 -26.67 -17.45
CA TYR A 113 -6.63 -26.16 -17.96
C TYR A 113 -7.68 -27.27 -18.12
N GLN A 114 -7.33 -28.35 -18.84
CA GLN A 114 -8.24 -29.49 -19.04
C GLN A 114 -8.63 -30.13 -17.70
N LYS A 115 -7.69 -30.25 -16.76
CA LYS A 115 -7.94 -30.79 -15.42
C LYS A 115 -8.87 -29.88 -14.61
N LEU A 116 -8.71 -28.56 -14.70
CA LEU A 116 -9.56 -27.59 -14.02
C LEU A 116 -11.00 -27.63 -14.55
N ILE A 117 -11.18 -27.74 -15.86
CA ILE A 117 -12.51 -27.92 -16.47
C ILE A 117 -13.15 -29.22 -16.00
N LYS A 118 -12.45 -30.35 -16.10
CA LYS A 118 -12.97 -31.67 -15.68
C LYS A 118 -13.38 -31.69 -14.20
N LYS A 119 -12.71 -30.90 -13.36
CA LYS A 119 -12.98 -30.83 -11.91
C LYS A 119 -13.78 -29.60 -11.51
N LEU A 120 -14.29 -28.81 -12.46
CA LEU A 120 -14.89 -27.50 -12.19
C LEU A 120 -16.04 -27.60 -11.18
N ALA A 121 -17.02 -28.46 -11.44
CA ALA A 121 -18.18 -28.65 -10.56
C ALA A 121 -17.76 -29.07 -9.13
N ASN A 122 -16.85 -30.04 -9.02
CA ASN A 122 -16.35 -30.50 -7.72
C ASN A 122 -15.57 -29.41 -6.97
N ASN A 123 -14.76 -28.64 -7.69
CA ASN A 123 -14.00 -27.53 -7.11
C ASN A 123 -14.91 -26.41 -6.64
N LEU A 124 -15.96 -26.08 -7.40
CA LEU A 124 -16.96 -25.08 -7.01
C LEU A 124 -17.72 -25.53 -5.76
N LEU A 125 -18.19 -26.79 -5.73
CA LEU A 125 -18.86 -27.34 -4.54
C LEU A 125 -17.96 -27.32 -3.31
N LYS A 126 -16.69 -27.72 -3.46
CA LYS A 126 -15.70 -27.68 -2.37
C LYS A 126 -15.46 -26.25 -1.88
N ARG A 127 -15.31 -25.29 -2.80
CA ARG A 127 -15.10 -23.87 -2.46
C ARG A 127 -16.33 -23.28 -1.76
N PHE A 128 -17.53 -23.62 -2.20
CA PHE A 128 -18.78 -23.19 -1.58
C PHE A 128 -18.90 -23.71 -0.15
N ARG A 129 -18.70 -25.01 0.08
CA ARG A 129 -18.70 -25.59 1.43
C ARG A 129 -17.65 -24.96 2.34
N ASN A 130 -16.45 -24.69 1.81
CA ASN A 130 -15.42 -24.00 2.56
C ASN A 130 -15.83 -22.56 2.92
N ALA A 131 -16.49 -21.84 2.02
CA ALA A 131 -17.00 -20.50 2.30
C ALA A 131 -18.04 -20.52 3.42
N GLN A 132 -18.99 -21.47 3.40
CA GLN A 132 -19.99 -21.63 4.47
C GLN A 132 -19.35 -21.95 5.83
N MET A 133 -18.31 -22.80 5.84
CA MET A 133 -17.58 -23.13 7.06
C MET A 133 -16.84 -21.89 7.60
N VAL A 134 -16.13 -21.16 6.75
CA VAL A 134 -15.43 -19.93 7.14
C VAL A 134 -16.39 -18.85 7.64
N GLU A 135 -17.55 -18.71 7.00
CA GLU A 135 -18.61 -17.80 7.45
C GLU A 135 -19.08 -18.15 8.87
N LYS A 136 -19.41 -19.43 9.11
CA LYS A 136 -19.80 -19.92 10.43
C LYS A 136 -18.73 -19.65 11.50
N ASP A 137 -17.49 -20.06 11.25
CA ASP A 137 -16.37 -19.85 12.16
C ASP A 137 -16.12 -18.36 12.43
N SER A 138 -16.33 -17.51 11.43
CA SER A 138 -16.14 -16.06 11.57
C SER A 138 -17.23 -15.44 12.43
N LEU A 139 -18.49 -15.86 12.25
CA LEU A 139 -19.62 -15.39 13.08
C LEU A 139 -19.46 -15.82 14.54
N GLU A 140 -19.02 -17.06 14.80
CA GLU A 140 -18.73 -17.53 16.16
C GLU A 140 -17.63 -16.68 16.82
N LYS A 141 -16.54 -16.39 16.10
CA LYS A 141 -15.47 -15.51 16.61
C LYS A 141 -15.95 -14.09 16.87
N LEU A 142 -16.76 -13.52 15.97
CA LEU A 142 -17.33 -12.19 16.16
C LEU A 142 -18.22 -12.14 17.40
N ALA A 143 -19.04 -13.15 17.63
CA ALA A 143 -19.86 -13.25 18.85
C ALA A 143 -19.00 -13.32 20.13
N THR A 144 -17.89 -14.08 20.11
CA THR A 144 -16.96 -14.10 21.25
C THR A 144 -16.29 -12.75 21.49
N PHE A 145 -15.92 -12.03 20.43
CA PHE A 145 -15.33 -10.69 20.55
C PHE A 145 -16.33 -9.68 21.11
N GLU A 146 -17.59 -9.74 20.69
CA GLU A 146 -18.66 -8.90 21.22
C GLU A 146 -18.87 -9.14 22.71
N GLN A 147 -18.94 -10.40 23.15
CA GLN A 147 -19.09 -10.75 24.56
C GLN A 147 -17.90 -10.28 25.41
N GLN A 148 -16.68 -10.43 24.91
CA GLN A 148 -15.46 -10.14 25.68
C GLN A 148 -15.10 -8.66 25.71
N TYR A 149 -15.31 -7.95 24.60
CA TYR A 149 -14.80 -6.57 24.41
C TYR A 149 -15.89 -5.55 24.12
N GLN A 150 -17.17 -5.96 24.05
CA GLN A 150 -18.31 -5.10 23.71
C GLN A 150 -18.16 -4.45 22.32
N ILE A 151 -17.38 -5.09 21.44
CA ILE A 151 -17.17 -4.65 20.05
C ILE A 151 -18.27 -5.30 19.21
N THR A 152 -19.29 -4.51 18.86
CA THR A 152 -20.39 -4.97 18.01
C THR A 152 -19.99 -4.98 16.53
N LEU A 153 -20.70 -5.78 15.72
CA LEU A 153 -20.51 -5.80 14.27
C LEU A 153 -20.72 -4.40 13.65
N GLN A 154 -21.73 -3.67 14.12
CA GLN A 154 -22.00 -2.28 13.68
C GLN A 154 -20.80 -1.37 13.92
N LEU A 155 -20.16 -1.45 15.09
CA LEU A 155 -18.97 -0.66 15.38
C LEU A 155 -17.80 -1.02 14.43
N ILE A 156 -17.63 -2.31 14.12
CA ILE A 156 -16.61 -2.76 13.16
C ILE A 156 -16.89 -2.19 11.76
N GLU A 157 -18.13 -2.28 11.29
CA GLU A 157 -18.55 -1.73 10.00
C GLU A 157 -18.35 -0.21 9.93
N GLU A 158 -18.71 0.51 10.98
CA GLU A 158 -18.45 1.95 11.10
C GLU A 158 -16.96 2.28 11.05
N ILE A 159 -16.11 1.51 11.74
CA ILE A 159 -14.65 1.70 11.71
C ILE A 159 -14.10 1.41 10.32
N ILE A 160 -14.55 0.34 9.65
CA ILE A 160 -14.16 0.03 8.28
C ILE A 160 -14.57 1.16 7.34
N GLN A 161 -15.78 1.72 7.51
CA GLN A 161 -16.26 2.83 6.68
C GLN A 161 -15.49 4.12 6.96
N LYS A 162 -15.21 4.45 8.23
CA LYS A 162 -14.33 5.57 8.60
C LYS A 162 -12.92 5.37 8.03
N GLN A 163 -12.39 4.16 8.07
CA GLN A 163 -11.12 3.82 7.42
C GLN A 163 -11.20 3.94 5.90
N LYS A 164 -12.37 3.69 5.27
CA LYS A 164 -12.65 3.91 3.83
C LYS A 164 -12.62 5.39 3.43
N GLU A 165 -13.29 6.23 4.20
CA GLU A 165 -13.43 7.66 3.91
C GLU A 165 -12.20 8.47 4.31
N HIS A 166 -11.60 8.16 5.47
CA HIS A 166 -10.34 8.75 5.87
C HIS A 166 -9.21 7.93 5.26
N GLU A 167 -8.46 8.50 4.32
CA GLU A 167 -7.06 8.14 4.22
C GLU A 167 -6.44 8.43 5.60
N TYR A 168 -6.33 7.41 6.45
CA TYR A 168 -5.23 7.35 7.42
C TYR A 168 -3.94 7.18 6.61
N THR A 169 -3.62 8.19 5.81
CA THR A 169 -2.26 8.54 5.60
C THR A 169 -1.71 8.87 6.99
N ILE A 170 -1.04 7.88 7.58
CA ILE A 170 0.25 8.14 8.20
C ILE A 170 1.21 8.54 7.06
N LYS A 171 0.83 9.52 6.24
CA LYS A 171 1.79 10.52 5.82
C LYS A 171 2.24 11.08 7.15
N ASN A 172 3.52 11.24 7.33
CA ASN A 172 3.99 12.30 8.19
C ASN A 172 3.45 13.61 7.58
N ASN A 173 2.15 13.85 7.74
CA ASN A 173 1.57 15.17 7.73
C ASN A 173 2.14 15.77 9.01
N LEU A 174 3.41 16.19 8.93
CA LEU A 174 3.78 17.45 9.55
C LEU A 174 2.58 18.36 9.28
N LYS A 175 1.94 18.86 10.32
CA LYS A 175 0.87 19.85 10.15
C LYS A 175 1.43 20.90 9.20
N SER A 176 0.60 21.53 8.36
CA SER A 176 1.08 22.55 7.41
C SER A 176 1.99 23.59 8.07
N GLU A 177 1.73 23.88 9.35
CA GLU A 177 2.57 24.69 10.25
C GLU A 177 3.92 24.04 10.63
N ASP A 178 3.98 22.73 10.89
CA ASP A 178 5.21 22.00 11.18
C ASP A 178 6.15 22.00 9.96
N ALA A 179 5.59 21.78 8.75
CA ALA A 179 6.34 21.83 7.50
C ALA A 179 6.85 23.25 7.21
N TYR A 180 6.05 24.27 7.53
CA TYR A 180 6.49 25.68 7.48
C TYR A 180 7.62 25.95 8.47
N PHE A 181 7.49 25.45 9.69
CA PHE A 181 8.49 25.60 10.76
C PHE A 181 9.82 24.92 10.42
N GLU A 182 9.80 23.70 9.85
CA GLU A 182 11.01 22.99 9.42
C GLU A 182 11.81 23.79 8.37
N VAL A 183 11.13 24.34 7.36
CA VAL A 183 11.80 25.13 6.31
C VAL A 183 12.36 26.45 6.88
N LEU A 184 11.70 27.05 7.89
CA LEU A 184 12.24 28.20 8.61
C LEU A 184 13.50 27.85 9.41
N MET A 185 13.53 26.69 10.09
CA MET A 185 14.75 26.22 10.77
C MET A 185 15.89 25.98 9.78
N GLU A 186 15.58 25.38 8.62
CA GLU A 186 16.54 25.16 7.54
C GLU A 186 17.13 26.49 7.04
N LEU A 187 16.27 27.50 6.81
CA LEU A 187 16.69 28.84 6.41
C LEU A 187 17.64 29.47 7.44
N ASN A 188 17.29 29.42 8.72
CA ASN A 188 18.13 29.98 9.79
C ASN A 188 19.49 29.26 9.90
N THR A 189 19.50 27.94 9.71
CA THR A 189 20.72 27.13 9.66
C THR A 189 21.59 27.51 8.47
N ILE A 190 21.00 27.71 7.29
CA ILE A 190 21.71 28.18 6.10
C ILE A 190 22.30 29.58 6.32
N ILE A 191 21.55 30.52 6.91
CA ILE A 191 22.03 31.87 7.22
C ILE A 191 23.23 31.82 8.19
N ASN A 192 23.14 31.02 9.26
CA ASN A 192 24.23 30.81 10.19
C ASN A 192 25.46 30.14 9.56
N ASN A 193 25.27 29.27 8.57
CA ASN A 193 26.37 28.64 7.85
C ASN A 193 27.03 29.60 6.86
N ILE A 194 26.25 30.48 6.23
CA ILE A 194 26.76 31.56 5.36
C ILE A 194 27.63 32.52 6.19
N SER A 195 27.18 32.93 7.38
CA SER A 195 27.95 33.85 8.24
C SER A 195 29.26 33.26 8.78
N LYS A 196 29.42 31.93 8.77
CA LYS A 196 30.60 31.21 9.28
C LYS A 196 31.55 30.72 8.18
N THR A 197 31.20 30.85 6.90
CA THR A 197 31.95 30.24 5.79
C THR A 197 32.70 31.30 4.97
N ASN A 198 34.02 31.14 4.83
CA ASN A 198 34.87 32.02 4.00
C ASN A 198 35.23 31.41 2.62
N ASP A 199 34.66 30.24 2.29
CA ASP A 199 34.91 29.52 1.04
C ASP A 199 33.89 29.94 -0.03
N ASN A 200 34.36 30.63 -1.08
CA ASN A 200 33.55 31.17 -2.16
C ASN A 200 32.72 30.10 -2.89
N LYS A 201 33.22 28.87 -3.06
CA LYS A 201 32.44 27.80 -3.72
C LYS A 201 31.31 27.30 -2.83
N LYS A 202 31.54 27.21 -1.52
CA LYS A 202 30.49 26.84 -0.56
C LYS A 202 29.45 27.94 -0.41
N LEU A 203 29.86 29.21 -0.41
CA LEU A 203 28.96 30.37 -0.39
C LEU A 203 27.95 30.31 -1.54
N GLU A 204 28.41 30.08 -2.78
CA GLU A 204 27.51 29.99 -3.94
C GLU A 204 26.49 28.84 -3.81
N THR A 205 26.91 27.70 -3.27
CA THR A 205 25.98 26.57 -3.02
C THR A 205 24.97 26.86 -1.91
N LEU A 206 25.38 27.56 -0.85
CA LEU A 206 24.52 27.92 0.27
C LEU A 206 23.51 29.00 -0.14
N GLU A 207 23.90 29.94 -1.01
CA GLU A 207 22.98 30.95 -1.56
C GLU A 207 21.90 30.34 -2.45
N LYS A 208 22.26 29.35 -3.29
CA LYS A 208 21.25 28.59 -4.08
C LYS A 208 20.27 27.85 -3.17
N LYS A 209 20.75 27.24 -2.08
CA LYS A 209 19.89 26.60 -1.07
C LYS A 209 18.99 27.61 -0.36
N ARG A 210 19.52 28.79 0.00
CA ARG A 210 18.77 29.89 0.63
C ARG A 210 17.60 30.33 -0.27
N LEU A 211 17.86 30.53 -1.56
CA LEU A 211 16.82 30.96 -2.51
C LEU A 211 15.72 29.90 -2.67
N ASN A 212 16.09 28.62 -2.70
CA ASN A 212 15.12 27.53 -2.78
C ASN A 212 14.28 27.41 -1.50
N ALA A 213 14.88 27.60 -0.33
CA ALA A 213 14.15 27.63 0.95
C ALA A 213 13.14 28.79 0.99
N LEU A 214 13.53 29.99 0.54
CA LEU A 214 12.62 31.15 0.47
C LEU A 214 11.41 30.91 -0.44
N LYS A 215 11.61 30.34 -1.64
CA LYS A 215 10.50 29.97 -2.54
C LYS A 215 9.52 28.97 -1.92
N LYS A 216 10.04 28.01 -1.14
CA LYS A 216 9.21 27.05 -0.40
C LYS A 216 8.42 27.74 0.71
N ILE A 217 9.04 28.65 1.43
CA ILE A 217 8.42 29.47 2.49
C ILE A 217 7.27 30.29 1.91
N GLU A 218 7.48 31.03 0.82
CA GLU A 218 6.43 31.83 0.16
C GLU A 218 5.23 30.96 -0.29
N SER A 219 5.51 29.77 -0.83
CA SER A 219 4.46 28.81 -1.21
C SER A 219 3.69 28.27 -0.01
N LEU A 220 4.30 28.20 1.18
CA LEU A 220 3.64 27.75 2.41
C LEU A 220 2.93 28.91 3.12
N GLU A 221 3.48 30.11 3.11
CA GLU A 221 2.89 31.34 3.65
C GLU A 221 1.58 31.67 2.95
N SER A 222 1.55 31.56 1.61
CA SER A 222 0.33 31.70 0.81
C SER A 222 -0.73 30.64 1.13
N LYS A 223 -0.32 29.39 1.44
CA LYS A 223 -1.26 28.32 1.85
C LYS A 223 -1.78 28.50 3.27
N LEU A 224 -1.00 29.11 4.15
CA LEU A 224 -1.32 29.33 5.57
C LEU A 224 -1.96 30.71 5.84
N ASN A 225 -2.16 31.54 4.81
CA ASN A 225 -2.60 32.93 4.92
C ASN A 225 -1.71 33.78 5.86
N ILE A 226 -0.41 33.52 5.87
CA ILE A 226 0.56 34.31 6.61
C ILE A 226 1.08 35.41 5.68
N LEU A 227 0.89 36.68 6.06
CA LEU A 227 1.51 37.80 5.36
C LEU A 227 3.03 37.74 5.49
N GLU A 228 3.77 38.08 4.44
CA GLU A 228 5.24 38.09 4.45
C GLU A 228 5.83 38.93 5.61
N SER A 229 5.14 40.02 5.98
CA SER A 229 5.50 40.89 7.11
C SER A 229 5.34 40.23 8.50
N HIS A 230 4.72 39.05 8.58
CA HIS A 230 4.46 38.27 9.79
C HIS A 230 5.19 36.91 9.78
N ARG A 231 6.22 36.75 8.94
CA ARG A 231 7.09 35.58 8.93
C ARG A 231 7.65 35.33 10.33
N TRP A 232 7.58 34.09 10.81
CA TRP A 232 7.97 33.80 12.18
C TRP A 232 9.46 34.02 12.39
N ASN A 233 9.82 34.88 13.33
CA ASN A 233 11.19 35.21 13.65
C ASN A 233 11.72 34.31 14.77
N PRO A 234 12.92 33.72 14.65
CA PRO A 234 13.56 32.96 15.73
C PRO A 234 13.69 33.72 17.07
N MET A 235 13.70 35.05 17.03
CA MET A 235 13.77 35.91 18.23
C MET A 235 12.39 36.18 18.87
N ASP A 236 11.29 35.77 18.23
CA ASP A 236 9.95 35.90 18.81
C ASP A 236 9.64 34.80 19.83
N SER A 237 8.94 35.18 20.89
CA SER A 237 8.43 34.26 21.92
C SER A 237 7.51 33.18 21.32
N LYS A 238 6.72 33.54 20.29
CA LYS A 238 5.85 32.62 19.54
C LYS A 238 6.65 31.50 18.86
N TYR A 239 7.77 31.82 18.23
CA TYR A 239 8.63 30.84 17.58
C TYR A 239 9.27 29.89 18.61
N SER A 240 9.74 30.44 19.72
CA SER A 240 10.40 29.66 20.78
C SER A 240 9.43 28.69 21.47
N ASN A 241 8.19 29.12 21.72
CA ASN A 241 7.15 28.25 22.27
C ASN A 241 6.75 27.14 21.26
N TYR A 242 6.68 27.47 19.97
CA TYR A 242 6.40 26.48 18.94
C TYR A 242 7.53 25.46 18.81
N LEU A 243 8.79 25.89 18.88
CA LEU A 243 9.97 25.02 18.85
C LEU A 243 9.91 23.95 19.94
N ILE A 244 9.56 24.34 21.17
CA ILE A 244 9.45 23.41 22.30
C ILE A 244 8.38 22.35 22.01
N ASN A 245 7.18 22.78 21.58
CA ASN A 245 6.09 21.86 21.26
C ASN A 245 6.44 20.95 20.08
N TYR A 246 7.10 21.49 19.04
CA TYR A 246 7.57 20.75 17.88
C TYR A 246 8.56 19.65 18.30
N CYS A 247 9.56 19.98 19.12
CA CYS A 247 10.54 19.01 19.64
C CYS A 247 9.87 17.91 20.47
N ILE A 248 8.92 18.27 21.35
CA ILE A 248 8.16 17.29 22.15
C ILE A 248 7.37 16.35 21.22
N ASN A 249 6.71 16.88 20.19
CA ASN A 249 5.95 16.09 19.23
C ASN A 249 6.85 15.12 18.45
N GLN A 250 8.01 15.58 17.95
CA GLN A 250 8.97 14.73 17.25
C GLN A 250 9.52 13.61 18.15
N LEU A 251 9.83 13.91 19.40
CA LEU A 251 10.25 12.90 20.38
C LEU A 251 9.16 11.86 20.62
N ASN A 252 7.91 12.30 20.78
CA ASN A 252 6.78 11.39 20.94
C ASN A 252 6.56 10.50 19.71
N MET A 253 6.75 11.04 18.49
CA MET A 253 6.69 10.26 17.25
C MET A 253 7.78 9.19 17.20
N ILE A 254 9.02 9.53 17.55
CA ILE A 254 10.13 8.57 17.61
C ILE A 254 9.84 7.48 18.65
N ILE A 255 9.38 7.85 19.84
CA ILE A 255 8.99 6.89 20.89
C ILE A 255 7.90 5.95 20.39
N ASN A 256 6.87 6.45 19.71
CA ASN A 256 5.82 5.63 19.15
C ASN A 256 6.32 4.69 18.05
N LYS A 257 7.21 5.17 17.18
CA LYS A 257 7.85 4.33 16.15
C LYS A 257 8.66 3.20 16.79
N LEU A 258 9.47 3.50 17.81
CA LEU A 258 10.22 2.50 18.56
C LEU A 258 9.31 1.48 19.26
N ARG A 259 8.18 1.93 19.82
CA ARG A 259 7.16 1.03 20.39
C ARG A 259 6.56 0.11 19.34
N ASN A 260 6.27 0.62 18.15
CA ASN A 260 5.73 -0.17 17.03
C ASN A 260 6.75 -1.20 16.54
N GLU A 261 8.00 -0.79 16.31
CA GLU A 261 9.09 -1.70 15.91
C GLU A 261 9.33 -2.78 16.97
N ARG A 262 9.31 -2.41 18.25
CA ARG A 262 9.38 -3.34 19.37
C ARG A 262 8.21 -4.33 19.35
N ASN A 263 6.98 -3.86 19.15
CA ASN A 263 5.80 -4.72 19.10
C ASN A 263 5.83 -5.65 17.88
N GLU A 264 6.27 -5.17 16.72
CA GLU A 264 6.52 -6.00 15.54
C GLU A 264 7.60 -7.06 15.79
N TYR A 265 8.69 -6.67 16.46
CA TYR A 265 9.75 -7.58 16.84
C TYR A 265 9.23 -8.66 17.79
N PHE A 266 8.45 -8.29 18.81
CA PHE A 266 7.78 -9.25 19.69
C PHE A 266 6.82 -10.17 18.93
N PHE A 267 6.05 -9.65 17.98
CA PHE A 267 5.15 -10.45 17.15
C PHE A 267 5.92 -11.45 16.26
N LYS A 268 6.98 -11.00 15.59
CA LYS A 268 7.84 -11.83 14.74
C LYS A 268 8.60 -12.88 15.53
N THR A 269 9.04 -12.56 16.75
CA THR A 269 9.75 -13.50 17.63
C THR A 269 8.82 -14.44 18.38
N ALA A 270 7.59 -14.05 18.70
CA ALA A 270 6.59 -14.94 19.29
C ALA A 270 6.23 -16.11 18.36
N TYR A 271 6.20 -15.89 17.04
CA TYR A 271 6.00 -16.95 16.04
C TYR A 271 7.15 -17.97 15.98
N LEU A 272 8.37 -17.59 16.39
CA LEU A 272 9.52 -18.49 16.44
C LEU A 272 9.54 -19.37 17.71
N TYR A 273 8.66 -19.10 18.68
CA TYR A 273 8.60 -19.81 19.97
C TYR A 273 7.27 -20.54 20.22
N ASP A 274 6.48 -20.83 19.19
CA ASP A 274 5.42 -21.82 19.34
C ASP A 274 6.02 -23.24 19.33
N LYS A 275 6.34 -23.76 20.52
CA LYS A 275 6.78 -25.15 20.71
C LYS A 275 5.74 -26.18 20.25
N ASN A 276 4.50 -25.77 19.97
CA ASN A 276 3.42 -26.63 19.52
C ASN A 276 3.13 -26.51 18.01
N HIS A 277 3.82 -25.62 17.27
CA HIS A 277 3.64 -25.52 15.82
C HIS A 277 4.30 -26.71 15.12
N LYS A 278 3.54 -27.80 14.96
CA LYS A 278 3.85 -28.86 13.99
C LYS A 278 3.53 -28.32 12.60
N GLY A 279 4.55 -27.86 11.88
CA GLY A 279 4.42 -27.52 10.46
C GLY A 279 3.87 -28.72 9.68
N LYS A 280 2.90 -28.46 8.79
CA LYS A 280 2.46 -29.40 7.76
C LYS A 280 3.17 -29.11 6.46
#